data_AF-A0A9X3YNH8-F1
#
_entry.id   AF-A0A9X3YNH8-F1
#
_cell.length_a   1.000
_cell.length_b   1.000
_cell.length_c   1.000
_cell.angle_alpha   90.00
_cell.angle_beta   90.00
_cell.angle_gamma   90.00
#
_symmetry.space_group_name_H-M   'P 1'
#
loop_
_entity.id
_entity.type
_entity.pdbx_description
1 polymer ?
#
loop_
_entity_poly.entity_id
_entity_poly.type
_entity_poly.pdbx_seq_one_letter_code
_entity_poly.pdbx_strand_id
1 'polypeptide(L)'
;MSTEILVVLLLTLFNGFFVLSEMAVVTARKSRLKQMAETSTRAQNALKLAQDPERFLSTVQVGITLITLVTGLYGGAAIGDRLGVAFQGYGMKPEVAGWVGMAVSLSVITYVQIIFSELIPKRLALVAPERIAGFIAVPMRIFAAIATPFIAVLVHSTRVFLRVLRLDRGTRDPVTEEEIRLLVAESAEQGVIDSDEHNMVNRVLRLGDRSVASLMTPRTRIAWLDVSAPLAENLGVMRDTPYSRYPVYRGSQKDVVGILETKSLLDSLGAPTVDLFKKLVKAIFVPSTARALDVLEELREGEATMALVVDEYGDVEGLVTVNDVLAAVLGTVAASSDDVGGAPIVKREDGSYLVDGGLNTDDLRELLDISQLPNEEDHDFRTAAGMVMAQFGRIPQVGESFRWRGFRFEVVDLDGPRIDKLLIGRVDAQVSHDADSPVA
;
A
#
# COMPACT_ATOMS: atom_id res chain seq x y z
N MET A 1 58.87 11.48 19.66
CA MET A 1 58.17 10.21 19.37
C MET A 1 56.85 10.16 20.12
N SER A 2 56.84 10.44 21.42
CA SER A 2 55.60 10.47 22.23
C SER A 2 54.59 11.51 21.75
N THR A 3 55.03 12.71 21.36
CA THR A 3 54.16 13.78 20.84
C THR A 3 53.55 13.41 19.50
N GLU A 4 54.33 12.86 18.57
CA GLU A 4 53.83 12.48 17.25
C GLU A 4 52.82 11.33 17.32
N ILE A 5 53.12 10.31 18.14
CA ILE A 5 52.22 9.18 18.39
C ILE A 5 50.92 9.66 19.05
N LEU A 6 51.00 10.59 20.01
CA LEU A 6 49.81 11.14 20.66
C LEU A 6 48.92 11.87 19.65
N VAL A 7 49.50 12.68 18.77
CA VAL A 7 48.76 13.39 17.71
C VAL A 7 48.10 12.40 16.76
N VAL A 8 48.83 11.39 16.27
CA VAL A 8 48.27 10.36 15.38
C VAL A 8 47.13 9.58 16.06
N LEU A 9 47.28 9.26 17.34
CA LEU A 9 46.25 8.55 18.11
C LEU A 9 45.00 9.43 18.28
N LEU A 10 45.16 10.70 18.65
CA LEU A 10 44.04 11.65 18.76
C LEU A 10 43.32 11.82 17.43
N LEU A 11 44.05 12.00 16.33
CA LEU A 11 43.47 12.10 14.99
C LEU A 11 42.74 10.81 14.60
N THR A 12 43.29 9.65 14.93
CA THR A 12 42.64 8.35 14.68
C THR A 12 41.31 8.24 15.43
N LEU A 13 41.26 8.69 16.69
CA LEU A 13 40.02 8.72 17.47
C LEU A 13 38.99 9.70 16.90
N PHE A 14 39.41 10.88 16.45
CA PHE A 14 38.51 11.83 15.80
C PHE A 14 37.95 11.27 14.48
N ASN A 15 38.79 10.61 13.68
CA ASN A 15 38.31 9.93 12.47
C ASN A 15 37.29 8.84 12.82
N GLY A 16 37.58 8.03 13.86
CA GLY A 16 36.66 7.02 14.36
C GLY A 16 35.34 7.59 14.85
N PHE A 17 35.35 8.76 15.47
CA PHE A 17 34.12 9.47 15.85
C PHE A 17 33.27 9.83 14.61
N PHE A 18 33.87 10.32 13.53
CA PHE A 18 33.15 10.63 12.30
C PHE A 18 32.55 9.38 11.64
N VAL A 19 33.32 8.31 11.53
CA VAL A 19 32.81 7.03 10.99
C VAL A 19 31.70 6.44 11.88
N LEU A 20 31.84 6.54 13.21
CA LEU A 20 30.78 6.14 14.16
C LEU A 20 29.51 6.95 13.92
N SER A 21 29.65 8.27 13.72
CA SER A 21 28.54 9.19 13.47
C SER A 21 27.79 8.81 12.20
N GLU A 22 28.53 8.63 11.10
CA GLU A 22 27.99 8.24 9.80
C GLU A 22 27.20 6.96 9.92
N MET A 23 27.84 5.89 10.40
CA MET A 23 27.25 4.57 10.44
C MET A 23 26.04 4.51 11.38
N ALA A 24 26.08 5.22 12.51
CA ALA A 24 24.96 5.26 13.45
C ALA A 24 23.73 5.95 12.85
N VAL A 25 23.91 7.08 12.17
CA VAL A 25 22.80 7.83 11.55
C VAL A 25 22.24 7.10 10.33
N VAL A 26 23.10 6.52 9.49
CA VAL A 26 22.69 5.76 8.30
C VAL A 26 21.91 4.49 8.68
N THR A 27 22.33 3.81 9.75
CA THR A 27 21.70 2.56 10.20
C THR A 27 20.46 2.81 11.08
N ALA A 28 20.35 3.98 11.73
CA ALA A 28 19.26 4.26 12.64
C ALA A 28 17.90 4.29 11.92
N ARG A 29 16.92 3.60 12.50
CA ARG A 29 15.54 3.61 11.99
C ARG A 29 14.88 4.95 12.31
N LYS A 30 14.41 5.66 11.27
CA LYS A 30 13.74 6.97 11.40
C LYS A 30 12.50 6.90 12.31
N SER A 31 11.70 5.84 12.20
CA SER A 31 10.50 5.61 13.03
C SER A 31 10.84 5.55 14.53
N ARG A 32 11.87 4.78 14.90
CA ARG A 32 12.33 4.66 16.28
C ARG A 32 12.93 5.96 16.82
N LEU A 33 13.69 6.69 15.99
CA LEU A 33 14.17 8.03 16.36
C LEU A 33 13.02 9.02 16.57
N LYS A 34 11.95 8.95 15.76
CA LYS A 34 10.74 9.77 15.91
C LYS A 34 10.02 9.50 17.23
N GLN A 35 9.85 8.22 17.59
CA GLN A 35 9.30 7.82 18.89
C GLN A 35 10.17 8.32 20.06
N MET A 36 11.50 8.13 19.99
CA MET A 36 12.42 8.61 21.02
C MET A 36 12.47 10.15 21.12
N ALA A 37 12.17 10.85 20.02
CA ALA A 37 12.18 12.31 19.95
C ALA A 37 11.03 12.97 20.72
N GLU A 38 9.97 12.23 21.05
CA GLU A 38 8.87 12.73 21.89
C GLU A 38 9.36 13.08 23.31
N THR A 39 10.34 12.33 23.83
CA THR A 39 10.84 12.47 25.21
C THR A 39 12.31 12.90 25.29
N SER A 40 13.04 12.95 24.18
CA SER A 40 14.48 13.26 24.17
C SER A 40 14.88 14.29 23.12
N THR A 41 15.44 15.42 23.57
CA THR A 41 16.04 16.44 22.70
C THR A 41 17.22 15.90 21.88
N ARG A 42 17.94 14.90 22.38
CA ARG A 42 19.02 14.22 21.66
C ARG A 42 18.48 13.44 20.46
N ALA A 43 17.39 12.69 20.65
CA ALA A 43 16.73 11.98 19.57
C ALA A 43 16.11 12.92 18.54
N GLN A 44 15.56 14.08 18.96
CA GLN A 44 15.10 15.12 18.04
C GLN A 44 16.22 15.63 17.12
N ASN A 45 17.42 15.84 17.66
CA ASN A 45 18.57 16.27 16.87
C ASN A 45 19.05 15.18 15.92
N ALA A 46 19.09 13.92 16.37
CA ALA A 46 19.44 12.79 15.53
C ALA A 46 18.45 12.60 14.38
N LEU A 47 17.15 12.75 14.66
CA LEU A 47 16.09 12.70 13.65
C LEU A 47 16.30 13.78 12.58
N LYS A 48 16.64 15.02 12.98
CA LYS A 48 16.95 16.10 12.03
C LYS A 48 18.15 15.77 11.12
N LEU A 49 19.19 15.15 11.67
CA LEU A 49 20.34 14.72 10.87
C LEU A 49 19.98 13.58 9.90
N ALA A 50 19.14 12.64 10.33
CA ALA A 50 18.67 11.53 9.49
C ALA A 50 17.67 11.96 8.40
N GLN A 51 17.00 13.10 8.58
CA GLN A 51 16.06 13.67 7.60
C GLN A 51 16.75 14.40 6.44
N ASP A 52 17.98 14.90 6.64
CA ASP A 52 18.81 15.53 5.62
C ASP A 52 20.15 14.76 5.45
N PRO A 53 20.09 13.52 4.91
CA PRO A 53 21.26 12.66 4.83
C PRO A 53 22.32 13.22 3.88
N GLU A 54 21.95 13.95 2.83
CA GLU A 54 22.90 14.51 1.87
C GLU A 54 23.85 15.52 2.54
N ARG A 55 23.28 16.47 3.29
CA ARG A 55 24.08 17.46 4.02
C ARG A 55 24.89 16.81 5.13
N PHE A 56 24.31 15.86 5.85
CA PHE A 56 24.99 15.16 6.93
C PHE A 56 26.18 14.33 6.42
N LEU A 57 25.99 13.50 5.40
CA LEU A 57 27.04 12.68 4.80
C LEU A 57 28.17 13.55 4.24
N SER A 58 27.82 14.63 3.53
CA SER A 58 28.81 15.60 3.04
C SER A 58 29.62 16.23 4.17
N THR A 59 28.97 16.57 5.28
CA THR A 59 29.64 17.13 6.47
C THR A 59 30.65 16.14 7.04
N VAL A 60 30.21 14.91 7.31
CA VAL A 60 31.04 13.88 7.93
C VAL A 60 32.22 13.52 7.03
N GLN A 61 31.99 13.39 5.72
CA GLN A 61 33.01 13.07 4.74
C GLN A 61 34.13 14.12 4.67
N VAL A 62 33.80 15.41 4.79
CA VAL A 62 34.81 16.48 4.88
C VAL A 62 35.68 16.30 6.12
N GLY A 63 35.08 15.96 7.27
CA GLY A 63 35.82 15.67 8.51
C GLY A 63 36.76 14.48 8.37
N ILE A 64 36.26 13.34 7.86
CA ILE A 64 37.05 12.13 7.60
C ILE A 64 38.21 12.44 6.67
N THR A 65 37.96 13.13 5.56
CA THR A 65 38.97 13.45 4.56
C THR A 65 40.06 14.34 5.14
N LEU A 66 39.69 15.41 5.86
CA LEU A 66 40.64 16.34 6.47
C LEU A 66 41.53 15.62 7.48
N ILE A 67 40.95 14.81 8.38
CA ILE A 67 41.71 14.09 9.39
C ILE A 67 42.61 13.04 8.76
N THR A 68 42.12 12.33 7.74
CA THR A 68 42.92 11.32 7.02
C THR A 68 44.13 11.96 6.34
N LEU A 69 43.95 13.12 5.68
CA LEU A 69 45.05 13.86 5.05
C LEU A 69 46.07 14.36 6.07
N VAL A 70 45.62 14.97 7.17
CA VAL A 70 46.51 15.47 8.23
C VAL A 70 47.26 14.30 8.89
N THR A 71 46.58 13.17 9.15
CA THR A 71 47.22 12.00 9.76
C THR A 71 48.23 11.35 8.83
N GLY A 72 47.93 11.25 7.53
CA GLY A 72 48.87 10.73 6.54
C GLY A 72 50.11 11.60 6.41
N LEU A 73 49.93 12.92 6.30
CA LEU A 73 51.02 13.89 6.17
C LEU A 73 51.90 13.93 7.43
N TYR A 74 51.28 14.01 8.61
CA TYR A 74 52.00 14.18 9.87
C TYR A 74 52.55 12.84 10.40
N GLY A 75 51.76 11.77 10.34
CA GLY A 75 52.12 10.46 10.88
C GLY A 75 53.13 9.71 10.02
N GLY A 76 52.93 9.68 8.70
CA GLY A 76 53.79 8.91 7.79
C GLY A 76 55.23 9.41 7.77
N ALA A 77 55.42 10.72 7.56
CA ALA A 77 56.74 11.33 7.45
C ALA A 77 57.49 11.38 8.80
N ALA A 78 56.85 11.91 9.85
CA ALA A 78 57.55 12.16 11.11
C ALA A 78 57.95 10.87 11.87
N ILE A 79 57.12 9.82 11.79
CA ILE A 79 57.43 8.52 12.40
C ILE A 79 58.35 7.72 11.47
N GLY A 80 58.17 7.83 10.15
CA GLY A 80 59.00 7.17 9.15
C GLY A 80 60.47 7.57 9.22
N ASP A 81 60.76 8.87 9.31
CA ASP A 81 62.12 9.40 9.38
C ASP A 81 62.85 8.89 10.64
N ARG A 82 62.15 8.85 11.78
CA ARG A 82 62.71 8.36 13.05
C ARG A 82 62.98 6.85 13.02
N LEU A 83 62.08 6.06 12.43
CA LEU A 83 62.30 4.64 12.21
C LEU A 83 63.48 4.41 11.25
N GLY A 84 63.62 5.24 10.22
CA GLY A 84 64.74 5.20 9.30
C GLY A 84 66.08 5.43 10.01
N VAL A 85 66.18 6.43 10.89
CA VAL A 85 67.38 6.66 11.71
C VAL A 85 67.66 5.46 12.64
N ALA A 86 66.64 4.85 13.22
CA ALA A 86 66.80 3.64 14.04
C ALA A 86 67.34 2.47 13.20
N PHE A 87 66.84 2.27 11.98
CA PHE A 87 67.31 1.21 11.07
C PHE A 87 68.74 1.46 10.56
N GLN A 88 69.17 2.71 10.41
CA GLN A 88 70.58 3.04 10.14
C GLN A 88 71.49 2.58 11.29
N GLY A 89 71.03 2.69 12.54
CA GLY A 89 71.74 2.18 13.72
C GLY A 89 71.97 0.66 13.71
N TYR A 90 71.18 -0.09 12.93
CA TYR A 90 71.33 -1.53 12.71
C TYR A 90 72.15 -1.88 11.44
N GLY A 91 72.81 -0.89 10.82
CA GLY A 91 73.73 -1.11 9.70
C GLY A 91 73.09 -0.99 8.30
N MET A 92 71.86 -0.51 8.19
CA MET A 92 71.24 -0.24 6.88
C MET A 92 71.80 1.02 6.22
N LYS A 93 71.94 1.00 4.89
CA LYS A 93 72.32 2.19 4.11
C LYS A 93 71.27 3.30 4.28
N PRO A 94 71.67 4.59 4.39
CA PRO A 94 70.75 5.69 4.69
C PRO A 94 69.53 5.77 3.77
N GLU A 95 69.73 5.58 2.47
CA GLU A 95 68.66 5.62 1.45
C GLU A 95 67.63 4.49 1.67
N VAL A 96 68.10 3.26 1.91
CA VAL A 96 67.22 2.10 2.13
C VAL A 96 66.51 2.20 3.47
N ALA A 97 67.22 2.64 4.50
CA ALA A 97 66.67 2.78 5.85
C ALA A 97 65.51 3.79 5.90
N GLY A 98 65.62 4.91 5.18
CA GLY A 98 64.54 5.90 5.08
C GLY A 98 63.27 5.33 4.44
N TRP A 99 63.40 4.68 3.28
CA TRP A 99 62.27 4.05 2.60
C TRP A 99 61.61 2.94 3.44
N VAL A 100 62.42 2.09 4.08
CA VAL A 100 61.91 1.02 4.96
C VAL A 100 61.24 1.61 6.20
N GLY A 101 61.82 2.65 6.82
CA GLY A 101 61.24 3.38 7.93
C GLY A 101 59.87 3.96 7.59
N MET A 102 59.76 4.63 6.44
CA MET A 102 58.50 5.19 5.94
C MET A 102 57.46 4.10 5.64
N ALA A 103 57.85 3.02 4.96
CA ALA A 103 56.95 1.92 4.61
C ALA A 103 56.40 1.21 5.86
N VAL A 104 57.26 0.93 6.85
CA VAL A 104 56.87 0.31 8.14
C VAL A 104 55.96 1.26 8.93
N SER A 105 56.33 2.55 9.03
CA SER A 105 55.50 3.58 9.67
C SER A 105 54.10 3.62 9.07
N LEU A 106 54.01 3.74 7.74
CA LEU A 106 52.76 3.81 7.02
C LEU A 106 51.92 2.54 7.25
N SER A 107 52.52 1.35 7.14
CA SER A 107 51.82 0.08 7.36
C SER A 107 51.22 -0.03 8.75
N VAL A 108 51.98 0.34 9.79
CA VAL A 108 51.53 0.31 11.18
C VAL A 108 50.42 1.34 11.42
N ILE A 109 50.59 2.57 10.94
CA ILE A 109 49.59 3.62 11.09
C ILE A 109 48.30 3.24 10.37
N THR A 110 48.39 2.74 9.13
CA THR A 110 47.23 2.28 8.36
C THR A 110 46.51 1.14 9.07
N TYR A 111 47.22 0.15 9.62
CA TYR A 111 46.61 -0.93 10.38
C TYR A 111 45.86 -0.41 11.62
N VAL A 112 46.49 0.50 12.38
CA VAL A 112 45.86 1.13 13.55
C VAL A 112 44.64 1.96 13.13
N GLN A 113 44.70 2.71 12.04
CA GLN A 113 43.55 3.47 11.53
C GLN A 113 42.40 2.55 11.11
N ILE A 114 42.65 1.51 10.31
CA ILE A 114 41.61 0.58 9.87
C ILE A 114 40.86 0.00 11.08
N ILE A 115 41.58 -0.39 12.14
CA ILE A 115 40.96 -0.95 13.33
C ILE A 115 40.18 0.10 14.12
N PHE A 116 40.85 1.17 14.54
CA PHE A 116 40.31 2.10 15.53
C PHE A 116 39.48 3.23 14.93
N SER A 117 39.75 3.65 13.70
CA SER A 117 38.94 4.67 13.02
C SER A 117 37.83 4.10 12.14
N GLU A 118 37.84 2.80 11.81
CA GLU A 118 36.85 2.26 10.88
C GLU A 118 36.11 1.03 11.42
N LEU A 119 36.79 -0.09 11.64
CA LEU A 119 36.16 -1.37 11.97
C LEU A 119 35.44 -1.35 13.32
N ILE A 120 36.10 -0.86 14.37
CA ILE A 120 35.49 -0.80 15.71
C ILE A 120 34.31 0.18 15.73
N PRO A 121 34.44 1.44 15.25
CA PRO A 121 33.32 2.37 15.13
C PRO A 121 32.09 1.80 14.40
N LYS A 122 32.30 1.17 13.23
CA LYS A 122 31.20 0.58 12.45
C LYS A 122 30.48 -0.51 13.24
N ARG A 123 31.22 -1.38 13.93
CA ARG A 123 30.62 -2.41 14.79
C ARG A 123 29.85 -1.80 15.96
N LEU A 124 30.37 -0.78 16.62
CA LEU A 124 29.67 -0.10 17.71
C LEU A 124 28.37 0.54 17.23
N ALA A 125 28.38 1.23 16.08
CA ALA A 125 27.19 1.83 15.48
C ALA A 125 26.07 0.81 15.24
N LEU A 126 26.41 -0.42 14.81
CA LEU A 126 25.45 -1.48 14.53
C LEU A 126 24.76 -2.03 15.78
N VAL A 127 25.42 -2.00 16.95
CA VAL A 127 24.85 -2.56 18.19
C VAL A 127 23.71 -1.70 18.74
N ALA A 128 23.84 -0.37 18.67
CA ALA A 128 22.85 0.56 19.24
C ALA A 128 22.74 1.86 18.42
N PRO A 129 22.33 1.79 17.15
CA PRO A 129 22.42 2.91 16.22
C PRO A 129 21.65 4.14 16.69
N GLU A 130 20.42 3.98 17.20
CA GLU A 130 19.59 5.13 17.59
C GLU A 130 20.12 5.86 18.83
N ARG A 131 20.66 5.12 19.81
CA ARG A 131 21.25 5.71 21.03
C ARG A 131 22.54 6.46 20.70
N ILE A 132 23.38 5.86 19.85
CA ILE A 132 24.65 6.44 19.42
C ILE A 132 24.39 7.68 18.57
N ALA A 133 23.46 7.61 17.61
CA ALA A 133 23.04 8.75 16.79
C ALA A 133 22.54 9.90 17.69
N GLY A 134 21.69 9.61 18.68
CA GLY A 134 21.23 10.59 19.67
C GLY A 134 22.36 11.31 20.42
N PHE A 135 23.37 10.56 20.88
CA PHE A 135 24.51 11.12 21.59
C PHE A 135 25.38 12.02 20.69
N ILE A 136 25.64 11.56 19.46
CA ILE A 136 26.56 12.23 18.53
C ILE A 136 25.88 13.41 17.80
N ALA A 137 24.55 13.44 17.74
CA ALA A 137 23.83 14.47 17.00
C ALA A 137 24.17 15.90 17.43
N VAL A 138 24.41 16.15 18.71
CA VAL A 138 24.74 17.50 19.21
C VAL A 138 26.13 17.96 18.77
N PRO A 139 27.23 17.21 19.03
CA PRO A 139 28.54 17.54 18.47
C PRO A 139 28.54 17.71 16.95
N MET A 140 27.82 16.83 16.23
CA MET A 140 27.74 16.89 14.78
C MET A 140 27.03 18.14 14.27
N ARG A 141 26.02 18.65 14.97
CA ARG A 141 25.37 19.93 14.61
C ARG A 141 26.32 21.11 14.71
N ILE A 142 27.17 21.14 15.74
CA ILE A 142 28.18 22.20 15.91
C ILE A 142 29.20 22.13 14.77
N PHE A 143 29.72 20.93 14.49
CA PHE A 143 30.66 20.73 13.40
C PHE A 143 30.05 21.08 12.03
N ALA A 144 28.80 20.67 11.77
CA ALA A 144 28.07 21.02 10.55
C ALA A 144 27.89 22.53 10.40
N ALA A 145 27.63 23.26 11.49
CA ALA A 145 27.52 24.71 11.45
C ALA A 145 28.84 25.38 11.03
N ILE A 146 29.97 24.91 11.56
CA ILE A 146 31.31 25.40 11.21
C ILE A 146 31.68 25.03 9.76
N ALA A 147 31.35 23.81 9.34
CA ALA A 147 31.66 23.30 8.00
C ALA A 147 30.70 23.81 6.91
N THR A 148 29.59 24.46 7.28
CA THR A 148 28.54 24.93 6.35
C THR A 148 29.05 25.70 5.14
N PRO A 149 29.96 26.70 5.24
CA PRO A 149 30.45 27.41 4.05
C PRO A 149 31.17 26.48 3.05
N PHE A 150 31.92 25.50 3.53
CA PHE A 150 32.61 24.52 2.68
C PHE A 150 31.64 23.52 2.06
N ILE A 151 30.66 23.05 2.84
CA ILE A 151 29.62 22.12 2.38
C ILE A 151 28.76 22.78 1.31
N ALA A 152 28.42 24.06 1.45
CA ALA A 152 27.62 24.78 0.45
C ALA A 152 28.29 24.79 -0.93
N VAL A 153 29.62 24.95 -0.98
CA VAL A 153 30.40 24.87 -2.22
C VAL A 153 30.35 23.46 -2.81
N LEU A 154 30.52 22.42 -1.99
CA LEU A 154 30.42 21.00 -2.40
C LEU A 154 29.03 20.65 -2.95
N VAL A 155 27.96 21.01 -2.24
CA VAL A 155 26.59 20.74 -2.70
C VAL A 155 26.26 21.53 -3.97
N HIS A 156 26.80 22.74 -4.12
CA HIS A 156 26.65 23.51 -5.34
C HIS A 156 27.39 22.85 -6.52
N SER A 157 28.64 22.41 -6.32
CA SER A 157 29.41 21.74 -7.38
C SER A 157 28.77 20.41 -7.81
N THR A 158 28.28 19.61 -6.85
CA THR A 158 27.53 18.37 -7.13
C THR A 158 26.28 18.66 -7.98
N ARG A 159 25.47 19.66 -7.60
CA ARG A 159 24.27 20.03 -8.39
C ARG A 159 24.61 20.52 -9.80
N VAL A 160 25.67 21.31 -9.96
CA VAL A 160 26.14 21.75 -11.29
C VAL A 160 26.52 20.53 -12.13
N PHE A 161 27.26 19.58 -11.57
CA PHE A 161 27.67 18.37 -12.28
C PHE A 161 26.48 17.47 -12.65
N LEU A 162 25.54 17.25 -11.72
CA LEU A 162 24.32 16.49 -11.99
C LEU A 162 23.46 17.14 -13.08
N ARG A 163 23.40 18.47 -13.12
CA ARG A 163 22.71 19.22 -14.17
C ARG A 163 23.39 19.05 -15.54
N VAL A 164 24.72 19.07 -15.59
CA VAL A 164 25.48 18.78 -16.82
C VAL A 164 25.18 17.36 -17.32
N LEU A 165 25.06 16.40 -16.41
CA LEU A 165 24.70 15.01 -16.73
C LEU A 165 23.20 14.79 -16.99
N ARG A 166 22.35 15.82 -16.88
CA ARG A 166 20.88 15.73 -16.98
C ARG A 166 20.24 14.73 -15.99
N LEU A 167 20.87 14.56 -14.83
CA LEU A 167 20.40 13.70 -13.74
C LEU A 167 19.70 14.50 -12.62
N ASP A 168 19.44 15.80 -12.85
CA ASP A 168 18.76 16.70 -11.89
C ASP A 168 17.25 16.37 -11.84
N ARG A 169 16.89 15.27 -11.19
CA ARG A 169 15.51 14.98 -10.75
C ARG A 169 15.31 15.63 -9.39
N GLY A 170 15.00 16.92 -9.41
CA GLY A 170 14.59 17.66 -8.22
C GLY A 170 13.43 16.98 -7.50
N THR A 171 13.60 16.80 -6.20
CA THR A 171 12.68 16.30 -5.18
C THR A 171 11.19 16.62 -5.40
N ARG A 172 10.44 15.56 -5.70
CA ARG A 172 9.13 15.09 -5.21
C ARG A 172 8.45 14.42 -6.38
N ASP A 173 8.70 13.12 -6.54
CA ASP A 173 7.77 12.32 -7.32
C ASP A 173 6.38 12.53 -6.69
N PRO A 174 5.34 12.81 -7.49
CA PRO A 174 3.99 12.92 -6.96
C PRO A 174 3.69 11.62 -6.21
N VAL A 175 3.23 11.74 -4.96
CA VAL A 175 2.89 10.59 -4.13
C VAL A 175 1.93 9.72 -4.92
N THR A 176 2.37 8.52 -5.26
CA THR A 176 1.58 7.57 -6.04
C THR A 176 0.58 6.89 -5.12
N GLU A 177 -0.51 6.36 -5.68
CA GLU A 177 -1.46 5.54 -4.91
C GLU A 177 -0.75 4.37 -4.21
N GLU A 178 0.23 3.77 -4.90
CA GLU A 178 1.04 2.67 -4.36
C GLU A 178 1.87 3.10 -3.14
N GLU A 179 2.41 4.33 -3.15
CA GLU A 179 3.10 4.89 -2.00
C GLU A 179 2.15 5.16 -0.83
N ILE A 180 0.91 5.60 -1.10
CA ILE A 180 -0.13 5.74 -0.07
C ILE A 180 -0.46 4.37 0.52
N ARG A 181 -0.69 3.34 -0.32
CA ARG A 181 -0.97 1.96 0.13
C ARG A 181 0.16 1.43 1.00
N LEU A 182 1.42 1.64 0.61
CA LEU A 182 2.58 1.23 1.38
C LEU A 182 2.64 1.92 2.76
N LEU A 183 2.36 3.22 2.83
CA LEU A 183 2.34 3.95 4.09
C LEU A 183 1.22 3.47 5.02
N VAL A 184 0.05 3.15 4.48
CA VAL A 184 -1.09 2.63 5.25
C VAL A 184 -0.79 1.21 5.74
N ALA A 185 -0.17 0.36 4.90
CA ALA A 185 0.28 -0.97 5.29
C ALA A 185 1.35 -0.93 6.39
N GLU A 186 2.36 -0.06 6.25
CA GLU A 186 3.40 0.14 7.28
C GLU A 186 2.78 0.61 8.61
N SER A 187 1.77 1.47 8.54
CA SER A 187 1.05 1.98 9.73
C SER A 187 0.20 0.90 10.41
N ALA A 188 -0.40 -0.01 9.63
CA ALA A 188 -1.13 -1.17 10.14
C ALA A 188 -0.20 -2.19 10.83
N GLU A 189 0.96 -2.50 10.23
CA GLU A 189 1.98 -3.37 10.85
C GLU A 189 2.53 -2.79 12.16
N GLN A 190 2.60 -1.46 12.26
CA GLN A 190 3.01 -0.75 13.47
C GLN A 190 1.90 -0.70 14.53
N GLY A 191 0.72 -1.23 14.25
CA GLY A 191 -0.43 -1.27 15.17
C GLY A 191 -1.07 0.09 15.41
N VAL A 192 -0.81 1.07 14.53
CA VAL A 192 -1.42 2.41 14.60
C VAL A 192 -2.81 2.41 13.96
N ILE A 193 -3.01 1.55 12.97
CA ILE A 193 -4.25 1.38 12.21
C ILE A 193 -4.73 -0.06 12.41
N ASP A 194 -6.02 -0.24 12.70
CA ASP A 194 -6.62 -1.57 12.81
C ASP A 194 -6.76 -2.24 11.42
N SER A 195 -6.85 -3.57 11.38
CA SER A 195 -7.09 -4.31 10.13
C SER A 195 -8.35 -3.84 9.38
N ASP A 196 -9.42 -3.49 10.11
CA ASP A 196 -10.66 -3.02 9.49
C ASP A 196 -10.48 -1.64 8.85
N GLU A 197 -9.72 -0.76 9.52
CA GLU A 197 -9.37 0.57 9.00
C GLU A 197 -8.46 0.49 7.78
N HIS A 198 -7.47 -0.41 7.79
CA HIS A 198 -6.61 -0.68 6.64
C HIS A 198 -7.43 -1.12 5.42
N ASN A 199 -8.36 -2.05 5.62
CA ASN A 199 -9.24 -2.55 4.57
C ASN A 199 -10.18 -1.46 4.04
N MET A 200 -10.76 -0.63 4.92
CA MET A 200 -11.57 0.52 4.50
C MET A 200 -10.77 1.48 3.62
N VAL A 201 -9.53 1.83 3.99
CA VAL A 201 -8.68 2.72 3.18
C VAL A 201 -8.42 2.14 1.80
N ASN A 202 -8.09 0.85 1.71
CA ASN A 202 -7.91 0.18 0.42
C ASN A 202 -9.19 0.21 -0.43
N ARG A 203 -10.36 -0.01 0.18
CA ARG A 203 -11.66 0.05 -0.52
C ARG A 203 -11.99 1.46 -0.99
N VAL A 204 -11.69 2.50 -0.20
CA VAL A 204 -11.86 3.90 -0.62
C VAL A 204 -11.00 4.23 -1.83
N LEU A 205 -9.72 3.82 -1.84
CA LEU A 205 -8.82 4.07 -2.97
C LEU A 205 -9.35 3.40 -4.25
N ARG A 206 -9.83 2.16 -4.16
CA ARG A 206 -10.40 1.43 -5.31
C ARG A 206 -11.76 1.97 -5.78
N LEU A 207 -12.56 2.55 -4.88
CA LEU A 207 -13.89 3.05 -5.21
C LEU A 207 -13.86 4.11 -6.32
N GLY A 208 -12.78 4.91 -6.38
CA GLY A 208 -12.59 5.94 -7.41
C GLY A 208 -12.59 5.41 -8.85
N ASP A 209 -12.22 4.13 -9.04
CA ASP A 209 -12.17 3.49 -10.35
C ASP A 209 -13.28 2.44 -10.56
N ARG A 210 -14.11 2.17 -9.55
CA ARG A 210 -15.25 1.24 -9.70
C ARG A 210 -16.36 1.89 -10.52
N SER A 211 -16.86 1.16 -11.50
CA SER A 211 -18.08 1.54 -12.22
C SER A 211 -19.33 1.18 -11.43
N VAL A 212 -20.41 1.93 -11.63
CA VAL A 212 -21.72 1.64 -11.03
C VAL A 212 -22.27 0.29 -11.47
N ALA A 213 -21.97 -0.16 -12.68
CA ALA A 213 -22.25 -1.51 -13.15
C ALA A 213 -21.76 -2.62 -12.20
N SER A 214 -20.67 -2.39 -11.46
CA SER A 214 -20.15 -3.36 -10.47
C SER A 214 -20.95 -3.35 -9.16
N LEU A 215 -21.54 -2.21 -8.79
CA LEU A 215 -22.24 -2.04 -7.51
C LEU A 215 -23.75 -2.21 -7.62
N MET A 216 -24.30 -2.14 -8.83
CA MET A 216 -25.75 -2.13 -9.03
C MET A 216 -26.42 -3.45 -8.66
N THR A 217 -27.66 -3.34 -8.21
CA THR A 217 -28.60 -4.46 -8.21
C THR A 217 -29.08 -4.69 -9.66
N PRO A 218 -28.81 -5.87 -10.26
CA PRO A 218 -29.22 -6.19 -11.62
C PRO A 218 -30.74 -6.11 -11.80
N ARG A 219 -31.20 -5.74 -13.01
CA ARG A 219 -32.61 -5.58 -13.37
C ARG A 219 -33.51 -6.71 -12.91
N THR A 220 -33.04 -7.96 -13.00
CA THR A 220 -33.79 -9.17 -12.65
C THR A 220 -34.09 -9.29 -11.16
N ARG A 221 -33.33 -8.61 -10.30
CA ARG A 221 -33.52 -8.58 -8.84
C ARG A 221 -34.28 -7.35 -8.35
N ILE A 222 -34.68 -6.45 -9.26
CA ILE A 222 -35.44 -5.24 -8.89
C ILE A 222 -36.89 -5.62 -8.63
N ALA A 223 -37.42 -5.21 -7.48
CA ALA A 223 -38.85 -5.24 -7.20
C ALA A 223 -39.54 -4.02 -7.85
N TRP A 224 -40.30 -4.28 -8.92
CA TRP A 224 -41.00 -3.26 -9.69
C TRP A 224 -42.47 -3.14 -9.26
N LEU A 225 -43.02 -1.93 -9.37
CA LEU A 225 -44.47 -1.69 -9.27
C LEU A 225 -45.04 -1.23 -10.62
N ASP A 226 -46.22 -1.73 -10.98
CA ASP A 226 -46.91 -1.35 -12.21
C ASP A 226 -48.10 -0.44 -11.91
N VAL A 227 -48.12 0.75 -12.51
CA VAL A 227 -49.23 1.71 -12.38
C VAL A 227 -50.55 1.13 -12.89
N SER A 228 -50.48 0.18 -13.82
CA SER A 228 -51.64 -0.45 -14.45
C SER A 228 -52.14 -1.68 -13.71
N ALA A 229 -51.35 -2.22 -12.76
CA ALA A 229 -51.72 -3.40 -11.99
C ALA A 229 -52.67 -3.06 -10.83
N PRO A 230 -53.55 -4.00 -10.41
CA PRO A 230 -54.41 -3.81 -9.26
C PRO A 230 -53.63 -3.48 -7.98
N LEU A 231 -54.20 -2.62 -7.13
CA LEU A 231 -53.60 -2.23 -5.85
C LEU A 231 -53.15 -3.43 -5.00
N ALA A 232 -53.95 -4.50 -4.98
CA ALA A 232 -53.65 -5.70 -4.20
C ALA A 232 -52.36 -6.43 -4.65
N GLU A 233 -52.04 -6.37 -5.94
CA GLU A 233 -50.84 -7.00 -6.52
C GLU A 233 -49.59 -6.20 -6.14
N ASN A 234 -49.62 -4.88 -6.34
CA ASN A 234 -48.54 -3.98 -5.92
C ASN A 234 -48.28 -4.05 -4.40
N LEU A 235 -49.35 -4.12 -3.60
CA LEU A 235 -49.22 -4.33 -2.15
C LEU A 235 -48.67 -5.72 -1.79
N GLY A 236 -48.89 -6.74 -2.63
CA GLY A 236 -48.27 -8.05 -2.50
C GLY A 236 -46.76 -7.95 -2.65
N VAL A 237 -46.28 -7.36 -3.75
CA VAL A 237 -44.85 -7.10 -3.99
C VAL A 237 -44.22 -6.35 -2.81
N MET A 238 -44.84 -5.27 -2.35
CA MET A 238 -44.32 -4.48 -1.23
C MET A 238 -44.26 -5.24 0.11
N ARG A 239 -45.13 -6.25 0.31
CA ARG A 239 -45.09 -7.10 1.51
C ARG A 239 -44.00 -8.15 1.41
N ASP A 240 -43.83 -8.73 0.22
CA ASP A 240 -42.85 -9.78 -0.04
C ASP A 240 -41.42 -9.23 -0.07
N THR A 241 -41.25 -7.97 -0.46
CA THR A 241 -39.95 -7.28 -0.49
C THR A 241 -40.06 -5.96 0.27
N PRO A 242 -39.80 -5.87 1.58
CA PRO A 242 -40.09 -4.70 2.41
C PRO A 242 -39.08 -3.54 2.23
N TYR A 243 -38.85 -3.13 0.99
CA TYR A 243 -37.94 -2.04 0.65
C TYR A 243 -38.53 -0.66 0.95
N SER A 244 -37.64 0.32 1.12
CA SER A 244 -38.01 1.72 1.34
C SER A 244 -38.43 2.45 0.05
N ARG A 245 -38.04 1.93 -1.11
CA ARG A 245 -38.23 2.56 -2.42
C ARG A 245 -38.46 1.53 -3.50
N TYR A 246 -39.34 1.84 -4.45
CA TYR A 246 -39.67 0.97 -5.58
C TYR A 246 -39.70 1.76 -6.87
N PRO A 247 -38.98 1.32 -7.91
CA PRO A 247 -39.18 1.80 -9.27
C PRO A 247 -40.59 1.47 -9.76
N VAL A 248 -41.25 2.46 -10.34
CA VAL A 248 -42.63 2.36 -10.83
C VAL A 248 -42.63 2.53 -12.34
N TYR A 249 -43.22 1.59 -13.06
CA TYR A 249 -43.30 1.60 -14.51
C TYR A 249 -44.75 1.58 -15.00
N ARG A 250 -44.95 1.89 -16.30
CA ARG A 250 -46.23 1.78 -16.97
C ARG A 250 -46.13 0.87 -18.18
N GLY A 251 -46.77 -0.29 -18.14
CA GLY A 251 -46.88 -1.23 -19.26
C GLY A 251 -45.58 -2.00 -19.56
N SER A 252 -44.43 -1.33 -19.61
CA SER A 252 -43.12 -1.95 -19.74
C SER A 252 -42.12 -1.29 -18.78
N GLN A 253 -41.17 -2.08 -18.26
CA GLN A 253 -40.06 -1.59 -17.42
C GLN A 253 -39.15 -0.57 -18.16
N LYS A 254 -39.33 -0.39 -19.47
CA LYS A 254 -38.70 0.69 -20.25
C LYS A 254 -39.34 2.07 -20.01
N ASP A 255 -40.62 2.11 -19.64
CA ASP A 255 -41.37 3.35 -19.36
C ASP A 255 -41.49 3.54 -17.84
N VAL A 256 -40.40 4.06 -17.25
CA VAL A 256 -40.34 4.36 -15.82
C VAL A 256 -41.04 5.68 -15.54
N VAL A 257 -42.11 5.62 -14.73
CA VAL A 257 -42.92 6.77 -14.36
C VAL A 257 -42.27 7.54 -13.20
N GLY A 258 -41.57 6.85 -12.30
CA GLY A 258 -40.87 7.44 -11.17
C GLY A 258 -40.51 6.42 -10.10
N ILE A 259 -40.17 6.91 -8.91
CA ILE A 259 -39.85 6.10 -7.73
C ILE A 259 -40.90 6.36 -6.66
N LEU A 260 -41.48 5.30 -6.12
CA LEU A 260 -42.32 5.36 -4.93
C LEU A 260 -41.45 5.28 -3.67
N GLU A 261 -41.56 6.22 -2.76
CA GLU A 261 -40.96 6.12 -1.42
C GLU A 261 -42.01 5.62 -0.43
N THR A 262 -41.77 4.50 0.26
CA THR A 262 -42.75 3.91 1.19
C THR A 262 -43.19 4.90 2.28
N LYS A 263 -42.28 5.76 2.75
CA LYS A 263 -42.58 6.81 3.74
C LYS A 263 -43.61 7.84 3.25
N SER A 264 -43.74 8.06 1.94
CA SER A 264 -44.74 8.99 1.40
C SER A 264 -46.17 8.46 1.50
N LEU A 265 -46.32 7.15 1.75
CA LEU A 265 -47.63 6.52 2.00
C LEU A 265 -48.13 6.78 3.43
N LEU A 266 -47.30 7.32 4.33
CA LEU A 266 -47.78 7.72 5.66
C LEU A 266 -48.83 8.82 5.57
N ASP A 267 -48.72 9.72 4.57
CA ASP A 267 -49.68 10.79 4.32
C ASP A 267 -51.06 10.26 3.86
N SER A 268 -51.13 9.01 3.38
CA SER A 268 -52.37 8.37 2.95
C SER A 268 -52.99 7.46 4.02
N LEU A 269 -52.34 7.30 5.18
CA LEU A 269 -52.91 6.60 6.33
C LEU A 269 -54.13 7.36 6.86
N GLY A 270 -55.31 6.77 6.70
CA GLY A 270 -56.61 7.37 7.08
C GLY A 270 -57.43 7.94 5.92
N ALA A 271 -56.91 7.91 4.69
CA ALA A 271 -57.69 8.24 3.50
C ALA A 271 -58.69 7.12 3.16
N PRO A 272 -59.89 7.43 2.63
CA PRO A 272 -60.89 6.42 2.24
C PRO A 272 -60.42 5.48 1.13
N THR A 273 -59.46 5.94 0.33
CA THR A 273 -58.85 5.19 -0.78
C THR A 273 -57.34 5.43 -0.76
N VAL A 274 -56.57 4.35 -0.88
CA VAL A 274 -55.10 4.40 -0.96
C VAL A 274 -54.73 4.48 -2.44
N ASP A 275 -54.14 5.60 -2.84
CA ASP A 275 -53.48 5.73 -4.14
C ASP A 275 -51.96 5.71 -3.92
N LEU A 276 -51.33 4.60 -4.31
CA LEU A 276 -49.89 4.41 -4.16
C LEU A 276 -49.09 5.41 -5.00
N PHE A 277 -49.58 5.77 -6.18
CA PHE A 277 -48.80 6.46 -7.22
C PHE A 277 -49.05 7.97 -7.24
N LYS A 278 -49.82 8.49 -6.27
CA LYS A 278 -50.13 9.92 -6.14
C LYS A 278 -48.89 10.80 -6.01
N LYS A 279 -47.85 10.30 -5.36
CA LYS A 279 -46.61 11.03 -5.09
C LYS A 279 -45.41 10.18 -5.47
N LEU A 280 -44.96 10.35 -6.71
CA LEU A 280 -43.73 9.74 -7.22
C LEU A 280 -42.61 10.77 -7.26
N VAL A 281 -41.41 10.33 -6.89
CA VAL A 281 -40.18 11.10 -7.07
C VAL A 281 -39.61 10.80 -8.45
N LYS A 282 -39.01 11.80 -9.10
CA LYS A 282 -38.38 11.61 -10.40
C LYS A 282 -37.19 10.66 -10.26
N ALA A 283 -37.09 9.66 -11.14
CA ALA A 283 -35.93 8.78 -11.20
C ALA A 283 -34.71 9.51 -11.80
N ILE A 284 -33.54 9.32 -11.19
CA ILE A 284 -32.25 9.70 -11.78
C ILE A 284 -31.77 8.52 -12.61
N PHE A 285 -31.23 8.80 -13.80
CA PHE A 285 -30.71 7.79 -14.72
C PHE A 285 -29.22 8.03 -14.93
N VAL A 286 -28.42 6.98 -14.75
CA VAL A 286 -26.97 7.04 -14.90
C VAL A 286 -26.50 5.94 -15.85
N PRO A 287 -25.48 6.20 -16.70
CA PRO A 287 -24.96 5.16 -17.58
C PRO A 287 -24.21 4.09 -16.76
N SER A 288 -24.25 2.84 -17.21
CA SER A 288 -23.57 1.71 -16.56
C SER A 288 -22.04 1.90 -16.43
N THR A 289 -21.46 2.73 -17.29
CA THR A 289 -20.04 3.11 -17.31
C THR A 289 -19.67 4.23 -16.33
N ALA A 290 -20.63 4.89 -15.68
CA ALA A 290 -20.35 5.96 -14.73
C ALA A 290 -19.55 5.44 -13.51
N ARG A 291 -18.67 6.27 -12.96
CA ARG A 291 -17.92 5.93 -11.75
C ARG A 291 -18.83 6.02 -10.52
N ALA A 292 -18.59 5.15 -9.54
CA ALA A 292 -19.37 5.08 -8.31
C ALA A 292 -19.41 6.43 -7.55
N LEU A 293 -18.28 7.15 -7.53
CA LEU A 293 -18.19 8.46 -6.86
C LEU A 293 -18.99 9.54 -7.60
N ASP A 294 -18.96 9.56 -8.93
CA ASP A 294 -19.71 10.53 -9.74
C ASP A 294 -21.23 10.34 -9.52
N VAL A 295 -21.69 9.09 -9.46
CA VAL A 295 -23.10 8.79 -9.19
C VAL A 295 -23.50 9.10 -7.75
N LEU A 296 -22.60 8.91 -6.77
CA LEU A 296 -22.84 9.35 -5.39
C LEU A 296 -23.02 10.88 -5.32
N GLU A 297 -22.23 11.63 -6.09
CA GLU A 297 -22.36 13.09 -6.19
C GLU A 297 -23.68 13.48 -6.85
N GLU A 298 -24.06 12.86 -7.97
CA GLU A 298 -25.32 13.12 -8.66
C GLU A 298 -26.55 12.80 -7.78
N LEU A 299 -26.52 11.69 -7.04
CA LEU A 299 -27.54 11.35 -6.06
C LEU A 299 -27.65 12.42 -4.96
N ARG A 300 -26.51 12.91 -4.47
CA ARG A 300 -26.47 13.94 -3.42
C ARG A 300 -26.98 15.29 -3.92
N GLU A 301 -26.62 15.71 -5.13
CA GLU A 301 -27.10 16.95 -5.76
C GLU A 301 -28.59 16.90 -6.07
N GLY A 302 -29.08 15.75 -6.53
CA GLY A 302 -30.50 15.53 -6.81
C GLY A 302 -31.37 15.27 -5.58
N GLU A 303 -30.80 15.32 -4.36
CA GLU A 303 -31.45 14.89 -3.09
C GLU A 303 -32.10 13.49 -3.20
N ALA A 304 -31.55 12.64 -4.07
CA ALA A 304 -31.98 11.29 -4.31
C ALA A 304 -31.08 10.30 -3.55
N THR A 305 -31.56 9.07 -3.44
CA THR A 305 -30.82 7.99 -2.77
C THR A 305 -30.79 6.70 -3.59
N MET A 306 -31.37 6.75 -4.78
CA MET A 306 -31.49 5.66 -5.73
C MET A 306 -31.40 6.24 -7.15
N ALA A 307 -30.61 5.60 -8.00
CA ALA A 307 -30.54 5.86 -9.43
C ALA A 307 -30.80 4.56 -10.21
N LEU A 308 -31.42 4.69 -11.38
CA LEU A 308 -31.57 3.60 -12.34
C LEU A 308 -30.37 3.62 -13.28
N VAL A 309 -29.78 2.47 -13.49
CA VAL A 309 -28.62 2.28 -14.35
C VAL A 309 -29.09 1.86 -15.72
N VAL A 310 -28.65 2.55 -16.76
CA VAL A 310 -29.07 2.31 -18.14
C VAL A 310 -27.91 1.98 -19.07
N ASP A 311 -28.20 1.24 -20.13
CA ASP A 311 -27.31 1.00 -21.26
C ASP A 311 -27.32 2.15 -22.28
N GLU A 312 -26.58 1.99 -23.38
CA GLU A 312 -26.48 2.99 -24.46
C GLU A 312 -27.79 3.16 -25.24
N TYR A 313 -28.72 2.23 -25.11
CA TYR A 313 -30.03 2.24 -25.75
C TYR A 313 -31.13 2.81 -24.84
N GLY A 314 -30.79 3.12 -23.58
CA GLY A 314 -31.70 3.64 -22.56
C GLY A 314 -32.51 2.56 -21.83
N ASP A 315 -32.17 1.29 -22.02
CA ASP A 315 -32.80 0.19 -21.28
C ASP A 315 -32.17 0.08 -19.88
N VAL A 316 -33.03 -0.14 -18.86
CA VAL A 316 -32.58 -0.28 -17.48
C VAL A 316 -31.84 -1.62 -17.31
N GLU A 317 -30.55 -1.56 -16.95
CA GLU A 317 -29.72 -2.72 -16.62
C GLU A 317 -29.76 -3.05 -15.11
N GLY A 318 -30.05 -2.06 -14.28
CA GLY A 318 -30.03 -2.21 -12.83
C GLY A 318 -30.45 -0.96 -12.06
N LEU A 319 -30.28 -0.99 -10.75
CA LEU A 319 -30.39 0.19 -9.88
C LEU A 319 -29.23 0.23 -8.90
N VAL A 320 -28.85 1.42 -8.46
CA VAL A 320 -27.83 1.64 -7.44
C VAL A 320 -28.34 2.62 -6.39
N THR A 321 -27.95 2.41 -5.14
CA THR A 321 -28.30 3.26 -4.01
C THR A 321 -27.07 3.82 -3.31
N VAL A 322 -27.25 4.86 -2.51
CA VAL A 322 -26.18 5.39 -1.64
C VAL A 322 -25.66 4.29 -0.70
N ASN A 323 -26.54 3.40 -0.24
CA ASN A 323 -26.14 2.30 0.65
C ASN A 323 -25.22 1.30 -0.05
N ASP A 324 -25.39 1.06 -1.36
CA ASP A 324 -24.51 0.16 -2.12
C ASP A 324 -23.09 0.73 -2.22
N VAL A 325 -22.99 2.05 -2.46
CA VAL A 325 -21.69 2.75 -2.50
C VAL A 325 -21.03 2.77 -1.11
N LEU A 326 -21.80 2.98 -0.04
CA LEU A 326 -21.29 2.95 1.33
C LEU A 326 -20.85 1.53 1.74
N ALA A 327 -21.63 0.51 1.37
CA ALA A 327 -21.30 -0.90 1.63
C ALA A 327 -19.99 -1.29 0.95
N ALA A 328 -19.73 -0.77 -0.26
CA ALA A 328 -18.48 -0.98 -0.97
C ALA A 328 -17.24 -0.43 -0.23
N VAL A 329 -17.40 0.57 0.65
CA VAL A 329 -16.31 1.13 1.47
C VAL A 329 -16.17 0.40 2.80
N LEU A 330 -17.30 0.24 3.49
CA LEU A 330 -17.31 -0.37 4.82
C LEU A 330 -16.91 -1.85 4.77
N GLY A 331 -16.99 -2.47 3.59
CA GLY A 331 -16.99 -3.92 3.47
C GLY A 331 -18.32 -4.44 4.00
N THR A 332 -18.71 -5.65 3.60
CA THR A 332 -19.96 -6.26 4.05
C THR A 332 -20.00 -6.35 5.58
N VAL A 333 -20.54 -5.33 6.23
CA VAL A 333 -21.32 -5.52 7.43
C VAL A 333 -22.46 -6.39 6.94
N ALA A 334 -22.32 -7.71 7.15
CA ALA A 334 -23.46 -8.59 7.12
C ALA A 334 -24.47 -7.95 8.07
N ALA A 335 -25.40 -7.19 7.50
CA ALA A 335 -26.45 -6.57 8.26
C ALA A 335 -27.16 -7.74 8.93
N SER A 336 -27.05 -7.78 10.24
CA SER A 336 -27.85 -8.59 11.13
C SER A 336 -29.31 -8.20 10.90
N SER A 337 -29.93 -8.80 9.89
CA SER A 337 -31.36 -8.86 9.71
C SER A 337 -31.64 -10.20 9.04
N ASP A 338 -32.33 -11.06 9.77
CA ASP A 338 -32.85 -12.35 9.34
C ASP A 338 -33.66 -12.22 8.05
N ASP A 339 -33.00 -12.26 6.90
CA ASP A 339 -33.66 -12.28 5.60
C ASP A 339 -33.19 -13.48 4.76
N VAL A 340 -34.10 -14.00 3.96
CA VAL A 340 -34.20 -15.40 3.48
C VAL A 340 -33.16 -15.80 2.40
N GLY A 341 -31.98 -15.17 2.39
CA GLY A 341 -30.84 -15.53 1.54
C GLY A 341 -29.54 -15.42 2.34
N GLY A 342 -28.90 -16.56 2.61
CA GLY A 342 -27.71 -16.64 3.47
C GLY A 342 -26.56 -15.72 3.07
N ALA A 343 -25.63 -15.51 4.01
CA ALA A 343 -24.47 -14.64 3.81
C ALA A 343 -23.74 -14.94 2.48
N PRO A 344 -23.30 -13.90 1.73
CA PRO A 344 -22.71 -14.06 0.41
C PRO A 344 -21.38 -14.83 0.43
N ILE A 345 -20.72 -14.91 1.60
CA ILE A 345 -19.48 -15.63 1.83
C ILE A 345 -19.61 -16.36 3.16
N VAL A 346 -19.41 -17.69 3.16
CA VAL A 346 -19.36 -18.53 4.37
C VAL A 346 -18.04 -19.29 4.39
N LYS A 347 -17.18 -19.00 5.38
CA LYS A 347 -15.95 -19.76 5.61
C LYS A 347 -16.28 -21.07 6.32
N ARG A 348 -15.80 -22.19 5.78
CA ARG A 348 -15.99 -23.54 6.31
C ARG A 348 -14.85 -23.93 7.24
N GLU A 349 -15.07 -24.97 8.04
CA GLU A 349 -14.09 -25.48 9.03
C GLU A 349 -12.78 -25.95 8.39
N ASP A 350 -12.84 -26.43 7.15
CA ASP A 350 -11.67 -26.87 6.36
C ASP A 350 -10.88 -25.70 5.73
N GLY A 351 -11.30 -24.45 5.97
CA GLY A 351 -10.67 -23.25 5.42
C GLY A 351 -11.13 -22.90 4.00
N SER A 352 -12.03 -23.67 3.40
CA SER A 352 -12.67 -23.32 2.13
C SER A 352 -13.78 -22.29 2.30
N TYR A 353 -14.15 -21.62 1.22
CA TYR A 353 -15.19 -20.60 1.19
C TYR A 353 -16.35 -21.09 0.32
N LEU A 354 -17.56 -21.10 0.89
CA LEU A 354 -18.79 -21.19 0.12
C LEU A 354 -19.23 -19.78 -0.24
N VAL A 355 -19.23 -19.48 -1.54
CA VAL A 355 -19.42 -18.14 -2.09
C VAL A 355 -20.68 -18.13 -2.95
N ASP A 356 -21.47 -17.07 -2.82
CA ASP A 356 -22.60 -16.79 -3.69
C ASP A 356 -22.12 -16.50 -5.13
N GLY A 357 -22.76 -17.10 -6.12
CA GLY A 357 -22.42 -16.90 -7.53
C GLY A 357 -22.62 -15.44 -7.98
N GLY A 358 -23.46 -14.68 -7.29
CA GLY A 358 -23.68 -13.25 -7.49
C GLY A 358 -22.61 -12.36 -6.85
N LEU A 359 -21.64 -12.90 -6.09
CA LEU A 359 -20.57 -12.10 -5.49
C LEU A 359 -19.80 -11.34 -6.58
N ASN A 360 -19.57 -10.05 -6.36
CA ASN A 360 -18.83 -9.21 -7.30
C ASN A 360 -17.37 -9.67 -7.43
N THR A 361 -16.79 -9.56 -8.63
CA THR A 361 -15.39 -9.93 -8.90
C THR A 361 -14.37 -9.16 -8.04
N ASP A 362 -14.64 -7.91 -7.69
CA ASP A 362 -13.84 -7.11 -6.76
C ASP A 362 -13.82 -7.70 -5.36
N ASP A 363 -14.99 -8.08 -4.84
CA ASP A 363 -15.12 -8.66 -3.51
C ASP A 363 -14.50 -10.07 -3.49
N LEU A 364 -14.59 -10.79 -4.62
CA LEU A 364 -13.92 -12.08 -4.80
C LEU A 364 -12.39 -11.93 -4.84
N ARG A 365 -11.85 -10.92 -5.53
CA ARG A 365 -10.41 -10.62 -5.56
C ARG A 365 -9.90 -10.27 -4.17
N GLU A 366 -10.66 -9.48 -3.41
CA GLU A 366 -10.36 -9.14 -2.01
C GLU A 366 -10.39 -10.37 -1.11
N LEU A 367 -11.42 -11.22 -1.22
CA LEU A 367 -11.54 -12.46 -0.45
C LEU A 367 -10.34 -13.40 -0.64
N LEU A 368 -9.83 -13.49 -1.88
CA LEU A 368 -8.76 -14.40 -2.26
C LEU A 368 -7.36 -13.78 -2.18
N ASP A 369 -7.27 -12.46 -1.95
CA ASP A 369 -6.02 -11.68 -1.95
C ASP A 369 -5.24 -11.82 -3.27
N ILE A 370 -5.93 -11.61 -4.39
CA ILE A 370 -5.39 -11.74 -5.76
C ILE A 370 -5.66 -10.50 -6.60
N SER A 371 -4.72 -10.19 -7.50
CA SER A 371 -4.81 -9.01 -8.37
C SER A 371 -5.57 -9.21 -9.68
N GLN A 372 -5.73 -10.47 -10.12
CA GLN A 372 -6.40 -10.84 -11.37
C GLN A 372 -7.29 -12.05 -11.15
N LEU A 373 -8.27 -12.24 -12.02
CA LEU A 373 -9.11 -13.42 -12.11
C LEU A 373 -8.83 -14.19 -13.43
N PRO A 374 -9.25 -15.45 -13.55
CA PRO A 374 -9.10 -16.22 -14.78
C PRO A 374 -9.76 -15.55 -15.99
N ASN A 375 -9.04 -15.47 -17.11
CA ASN A 375 -9.48 -14.93 -18.41
C ASN A 375 -10.08 -13.51 -18.37
N GLU A 376 -9.68 -12.70 -17.39
CA GLU A 376 -10.17 -11.32 -17.21
C GLU A 376 -9.75 -10.37 -18.35
N GLU A 377 -8.70 -10.71 -19.09
CA GLU A 377 -8.24 -9.94 -20.27
C GLU A 377 -9.11 -10.19 -21.51
N ASP A 378 -9.74 -11.37 -21.60
CA ASP A 378 -10.46 -11.84 -22.79
C ASP A 378 -11.99 -11.77 -22.65
N HIS A 379 -12.50 -11.65 -21.42
CA HIS A 379 -13.93 -11.69 -21.12
C HIS A 379 -14.35 -10.64 -20.09
N ASP A 380 -15.42 -9.89 -20.38
CA ASP A 380 -16.05 -8.97 -19.43
C ASP A 380 -17.04 -9.75 -18.55
N PHE A 381 -16.64 -10.05 -17.31
CA PHE A 381 -17.49 -10.66 -16.30
C PHE A 381 -17.42 -9.87 -14.99
N ARG A 382 -18.57 -9.77 -14.30
CA ARG A 382 -18.73 -8.92 -13.11
C ARG A 382 -19.04 -9.69 -11.83
N THR A 383 -19.34 -10.98 -11.94
CA THR A 383 -19.67 -11.86 -10.80
C THR A 383 -18.83 -13.12 -10.78
N ALA A 384 -18.75 -13.79 -9.62
CA ALA A 384 -18.09 -15.07 -9.45
C ALA A 384 -18.65 -16.14 -10.41
N ALA A 385 -19.97 -16.21 -10.58
CA ALA A 385 -20.62 -17.10 -11.55
C ALA A 385 -20.21 -16.78 -13.00
N GLY A 386 -20.16 -15.48 -13.35
CA GLY A 386 -19.73 -15.03 -14.68
C GLY A 386 -18.29 -15.44 -15.00
N MET A 387 -17.38 -15.23 -14.04
CA MET A 387 -15.98 -15.67 -14.13
C MET A 387 -15.88 -17.18 -14.38
N VAL A 388 -16.61 -17.99 -13.62
CA VAL A 388 -16.59 -19.46 -13.78
C VAL A 388 -17.15 -19.88 -15.14
N MET A 389 -18.25 -19.29 -15.60
CA MET A 389 -18.79 -19.58 -16.93
C MET A 389 -17.83 -19.17 -18.06
N ALA A 390 -17.17 -18.01 -17.96
CA ALA A 390 -16.15 -17.57 -18.90
C ALA A 390 -14.95 -18.53 -18.93
N GLN A 391 -14.52 -19.02 -17.78
CA GLN A 391 -13.44 -20.01 -17.68
C GLN A 391 -13.78 -21.34 -18.34
N PHE A 392 -15.03 -21.82 -18.21
CA PHE A 392 -15.47 -23.06 -18.84
C PHE A 392 -15.87 -22.90 -20.32
N GLY A 393 -16.18 -21.68 -20.77
CA GLY A 393 -16.74 -21.41 -22.10
C GLY A 393 -18.14 -21.99 -22.33
N ARG A 394 -18.79 -22.48 -21.27
CA ARG A 394 -20.13 -23.10 -21.25
C ARG A 394 -20.72 -23.04 -19.85
N ILE A 395 -21.99 -23.40 -19.71
CA ILE A 395 -22.59 -23.64 -18.39
C ILE A 395 -22.00 -24.95 -17.83
N PRO A 396 -21.30 -24.91 -16.67
CA PRO A 396 -20.74 -26.09 -16.04
C PRO A 396 -21.82 -26.92 -15.32
N GLN A 397 -21.56 -28.20 -15.06
CA GLN A 397 -22.39 -29.04 -14.21
C GLN A 397 -21.96 -28.95 -12.74
N VAL A 398 -22.88 -29.29 -11.82
CA VAL A 398 -22.56 -29.41 -10.39
C VAL A 398 -21.45 -30.44 -10.17
N GLY A 399 -20.46 -30.09 -9.36
CA GLY A 399 -19.25 -30.88 -9.09
C GLY A 399 -18.10 -30.62 -10.06
N GLU A 400 -18.33 -29.92 -11.17
CA GLU A 400 -17.23 -29.49 -12.03
C GLU A 400 -16.35 -28.46 -11.34
N SER A 401 -15.04 -28.58 -11.56
CA SER A 401 -14.07 -27.70 -10.92
C SER A 401 -12.87 -27.42 -11.79
N PHE A 402 -12.24 -26.27 -11.59
CA PHE A 402 -10.95 -25.93 -12.21
C PHE A 402 -9.99 -25.39 -11.16
N ARG A 403 -8.71 -25.37 -11.50
CA ARG A 403 -7.64 -24.82 -10.65
C ARG A 403 -7.05 -23.59 -11.29
N TRP A 404 -6.80 -22.57 -10.48
CA TRP A 404 -6.17 -21.34 -10.92
C TRP A 404 -5.40 -20.66 -9.79
N ARG A 405 -4.12 -20.33 -10.01
CA ARG A 405 -3.19 -19.71 -9.04
C ARG A 405 -3.30 -20.24 -7.59
N GLY A 406 -3.33 -21.56 -7.43
CA GLY A 406 -3.36 -22.21 -6.11
C GLY A 406 -4.75 -22.30 -5.47
N PHE A 407 -5.81 -21.87 -6.15
CA PHE A 407 -7.20 -22.07 -5.73
C PHE A 407 -7.89 -23.12 -6.62
N ARG A 408 -8.82 -23.87 -6.04
CA ARG A 408 -9.78 -24.72 -6.74
C ARG A 408 -11.16 -24.11 -6.60
N PHE A 409 -11.80 -23.87 -7.74
CA PHE A 409 -13.16 -23.37 -7.84
C PHE A 409 -14.05 -24.53 -8.27
N GLU A 410 -15.08 -24.84 -7.48
CA GLU A 410 -16.02 -25.93 -7.73
C GLU A 410 -17.46 -25.41 -7.73
N VAL A 411 -18.27 -25.88 -8.68
CA VAL A 411 -19.69 -25.55 -8.78
C VAL A 411 -20.47 -26.44 -7.80
N VAL A 412 -21.11 -25.83 -6.80
CA VAL A 412 -21.87 -26.56 -5.78
C VAL A 412 -23.35 -26.63 -6.13
N ASP A 413 -23.90 -25.53 -6.65
CA ASP A 413 -25.33 -25.45 -6.93
C ASP A 413 -25.62 -24.58 -8.15
N LEU A 414 -26.68 -24.96 -8.88
CA LEU A 414 -27.18 -24.29 -10.08
C LEU A 414 -28.68 -23.98 -9.90
N ASP A 415 -29.05 -22.72 -10.09
CA ASP A 415 -30.44 -22.28 -10.22
C ASP A 415 -30.76 -22.06 -11.72
N GLY A 416 -31.25 -23.12 -12.36
CA GLY A 416 -31.41 -23.16 -13.82
C GLY A 416 -30.05 -23.05 -14.54
N PRO A 417 -29.84 -22.08 -15.46
CA PRO A 417 -28.54 -21.86 -16.10
C PRO A 417 -27.57 -21.01 -15.26
N ARG A 418 -27.97 -20.52 -14.08
CA ARG A 418 -27.16 -19.65 -13.23
C ARG A 418 -26.44 -20.48 -12.16
N ILE A 419 -25.15 -20.23 -11.98
CA ILE A 419 -24.42 -20.75 -10.81
C ILE A 419 -24.85 -20.00 -9.57
N ASP A 420 -25.44 -20.70 -8.61
CA ASP A 420 -25.93 -20.12 -7.36
C ASP A 420 -24.87 -20.14 -6.27
N LYS A 421 -24.14 -21.26 -6.12
CA LYS A 421 -23.08 -21.41 -5.12
C LYS A 421 -21.80 -22.01 -5.71
N LEU A 422 -20.67 -21.44 -5.27
CA LEU A 422 -19.31 -21.86 -5.60
C LEU A 422 -18.55 -22.24 -4.33
N LEU A 423 -17.80 -23.34 -4.37
CA LEU A 423 -16.84 -23.71 -3.34
C LEU A 423 -15.44 -23.35 -3.81
N ILE A 424 -14.73 -22.56 -2.99
CA ILE A 424 -13.39 -22.11 -3.29
C ILE A 424 -12.44 -22.57 -2.19
N GLY A 425 -11.50 -23.45 -2.52
CA GLY A 425 -10.51 -23.98 -1.60
C GLY A 425 -9.09 -23.68 -2.05
N ARG A 426 -8.14 -23.54 -1.13
CA ARG A 426 -6.72 -23.55 -1.48
C ARG A 426 -6.29 -24.97 -1.81
N VAL A 427 -5.48 -25.11 -2.85
CA VAL A 427 -4.87 -26.38 -3.25
C VAL A 427 -3.44 -26.38 -2.74
N ASP A 428 -3.14 -27.24 -1.77
CA ASP A 428 -1.75 -27.47 -1.37
C ASP A 428 -0.97 -28.01 -2.57
N ALA A 429 0.24 -27.47 -2.79
CA ALA A 429 1.11 -27.76 -3.94
C ALA A 429 1.68 -29.21 -3.96
N GLN A 430 1.06 -30.17 -3.26
CA GLN A 430 1.56 -31.53 -3.10
C GLN A 430 0.57 -32.61 -3.54
N VAL A 431 -0.09 -32.48 -4.70
CA VAL A 431 -0.48 -33.67 -5.50
C VAL A 431 -0.50 -33.29 -6.99
N SER A 432 0.65 -33.41 -7.65
CA SER A 432 0.77 -33.49 -9.11
C SER A 432 1.97 -34.37 -9.47
N HIS A 433 1.79 -35.67 -9.36
CA HIS A 433 2.40 -36.59 -10.30
C HIS A 433 1.41 -37.73 -10.56
N ASP A 434 1.19 -38.00 -11.85
CA ASP A 434 0.55 -39.18 -12.43
C ASP A 434 -0.97 -39.16 -12.59
N ALA A 435 -1.40 -38.53 -13.70
CA ALA A 435 -2.44 -39.08 -14.56
C ALA A 435 -2.35 -38.42 -15.95
N ASP A 436 -1.28 -38.72 -16.68
CA ASP A 436 -1.29 -38.58 -18.14
C ASP A 436 -0.65 -39.83 -18.74
N SER A 437 -1.48 -40.84 -18.98
CA SER A 437 -1.17 -41.96 -19.87
C SER A 437 -2.10 -41.85 -21.07
N PRO A 438 -1.58 -41.63 -22.28
CA PRO A 438 -2.41 -41.60 -23.47
C PRO A 438 -2.83 -43.04 -23.79
N VAL A 439 -4.14 -43.25 -23.91
CA VAL A 439 -4.72 -44.43 -24.55
C VAL A 439 -4.61 -44.23 -26.05
N ALA A 440 -3.79 -45.10 -26.66
CA ALA A 440 -3.72 -45.56 -28.06
C ALA A 440 -3.77 -44.53 -29.20
#